data_AF-A3MU50-F1
#
_entry.id   AF-A3MU50-F1
#
_cell.length_a   1.000
_cell.length_b   1.000
_cell.length_c   1.000
_cell.angle_alpha   90.00
_cell.angle_beta   90.00
_cell.angle_gamma   90.00
#
_symmetry.space_group_name_H-M   'P 1'
#
loop_
_entity.id
_entity.type
_entity.pdbx_description
1 polymer ?
#
loop_
_entity_poly.entity_id
_entity_poly.type
_entity_poly.pdbx_seq_one_letter_code
_entity_poly.pdbx_strand_id
1 'polypeptide(L)'
;MQVIFSVVKRCPNCGDEVVVEVEKKSPVVVNCRRCGSQVVVGVEELVEEVRLFDCEVRDWDRIAALSGKAQQMVLQAVESGRAPRELLPLLVKLRDVGALVCT
;
A
#
# COMPACT_ATOMS: atom_id res chain seq x y z
N MET A 1 -5.85 -9.01 1.17
CA MET A 1 -5.42 -7.84 0.38
C MET A 1 -6.57 -6.86 0.29
N GLN A 2 -6.32 -5.57 0.40
CA GLN A 2 -7.36 -4.53 0.41
C GLN A 2 -6.85 -3.26 -0.28
N VAL A 3 -7.73 -2.56 -1.01
CA VAL A 3 -7.41 -1.23 -1.54
C VAL A 3 -7.54 -0.22 -0.40
N ILE A 4 -6.51 0.60 -0.23
CA ILE A 4 -6.45 1.68 0.75
C ILE A 4 -6.03 2.98 0.07
N PHE A 5 -6.27 4.09 0.74
CA PHE A 5 -5.78 5.39 0.34
C PHE A 5 -4.80 5.90 1.38
N SER A 6 -3.61 6.30 0.96
CA SER A 6 -2.56 6.73 1.87
C SER A 6 -1.96 8.08 1.44
N VAL A 7 -1.42 8.81 2.41
CA VAL A 7 -0.59 9.99 2.14
C VAL A 7 0.45 10.15 3.25
N VAL A 8 1.63 10.62 2.87
CA VAL A 8 2.64 11.11 3.81
C VAL A 8 2.71 12.63 3.65
N LYS A 9 2.35 13.34 4.72
CA LYS A 9 2.32 14.81 4.73
C LYS A 9 3.15 15.34 5.88
N ARG A 10 3.90 16.42 5.65
CA ARG A 10 4.63 17.09 6.73
C ARG A 10 3.70 17.99 7.52
N CYS A 11 3.77 17.90 8.84
CA CYS A 11 3.06 18.79 9.74
C CYS A 11 3.52 20.24 9.51
N PRO A 12 2.61 21.20 9.25
CA PRO A 12 2.98 22.59 8.96
C PRO A 12 3.57 23.32 10.18
N ASN A 13 3.34 22.81 11.40
CA ASN A 13 3.79 23.44 12.63
C ASN A 13 5.19 22.96 13.07
N CYS A 14 5.46 21.66 13.01
CA CYS A 14 6.72 21.08 13.53
C CYS A 14 7.56 20.31 12.49
N GLY A 15 7.08 20.20 11.25
CA GLY A 15 7.78 19.52 10.15
C GLY A 15 7.77 17.98 10.19
N ASP A 16 7.19 17.38 11.22
CA ASP A 16 7.13 15.93 11.41
C ASP A 16 6.29 15.24 10.34
N GLU A 17 6.65 14.01 9.97
CA GLU A 17 5.91 13.24 8.96
C GLU A 17 4.66 12.61 9.56
N VAL A 18 3.51 12.90 8.94
CA VAL A 18 2.20 12.38 9.33
C VAL A 18 1.74 11.44 8.23
N VAL A 19 1.65 10.15 8.58
CA VAL A 19 1.11 9.12 7.71
C VAL A 19 -0.38 8.98 7.99
N VAL A 20 -1.19 9.11 6.94
CA VAL A 20 -2.64 8.94 7.00
C VAL A 20 -3.03 7.78 6.09
N GLU A 21 -3.83 6.86 6.61
CA GLU A 21 -4.38 5.72 5.87
C GLU A 21 -5.89 5.67 6.08
N VAL A 22 -6.64 5.55 4.99
CA VAL A 22 -8.10 5.51 5.00
C VAL A 22 -8.62 4.48 4.00
N GLU A 23 -9.75 3.85 4.31
CA GLU A 23 -10.39 2.86 3.43
C GLU A 23 -11.23 3.51 2.32
N LYS A 24 -11.60 4.77 2.50
CA LYS A 24 -12.45 5.53 1.59
C LYS A 24 -11.79 6.86 1.28
N LYS A 25 -11.88 7.28 0.03
CA LYS A 25 -11.37 8.58 -0.43
C LYS A 25 -12.23 9.71 0.15
N SER A 26 -11.87 10.19 1.33
CA SER A 26 -12.57 11.26 2.05
C SER A 26 -11.57 12.24 2.65
N PRO A 27 -11.93 13.52 2.81
CA PRO A 27 -11.08 14.47 3.51
C PRO A 27 -10.97 14.05 4.97
N VAL A 28 -9.75 14.06 5.51
CA VAL A 28 -9.48 13.64 6.90
C VAL A 28 -8.65 14.70 7.61
N VAL A 29 -9.01 14.94 8.86
CA VAL A 29 -8.26 15.77 9.78
C VAL A 29 -7.65 14.87 10.84
N VAL A 30 -6.32 14.87 10.94
CA VAL A 30 -5.59 14.11 11.96
C VAL A 30 -4.77 15.07 12.82
N ASN A 31 -4.49 14.66 14.06
CA ASN A 31 -3.60 15.42 14.93
C ASN A 31 -2.17 14.91 14.74
N CYS A 32 -1.22 15.85 14.57
CA CYS A 32 0.19 15.51 14.54
C CYS A 32 0.59 14.90 15.89
N ARG A 33 1.21 13.70 15.88
CA ARG A 33 1.62 12.99 17.11
C ARG A 33 2.68 13.73 17.92
N ARG A 34 3.45 14.61 17.28
CA ARG A 34 4.55 15.34 17.92
C ARG A 34 4.13 16.65 18.59
N CYS A 35 3.26 17.43 17.97
CA CYS A 35 2.89 18.77 18.48
C CYS A 35 1.38 18.99 18.67
N GLY A 36 0.55 18.01 18.33
CA GLY A 36 -0.91 18.08 18.50
C GLY A 36 -1.65 18.97 17.50
N SER A 37 -0.96 19.69 16.61
CA SER A 37 -1.61 20.54 15.60
C SER A 37 -2.44 19.70 14.61
N GLN A 38 -3.56 20.25 14.15
CA GLN A 38 -4.37 19.63 13.12
C GLN A 38 -3.68 19.66 11.75
N VAL A 39 -3.67 18.52 11.07
CA VAL A 39 -3.22 18.37 9.68
C VAL A 39 -4.43 17.96 8.85
N VAL A 40 -4.79 18.82 7.90
CA VAL A 40 -5.89 18.57 6.97
C VAL A 40 -5.32 17.90 5.73
N VAL A 41 -5.90 16.76 5.36
CA VAL A 41 -5.59 16.02 4.14
C VAL A 41 -6.78 16.13 3.19
N GLY A 42 -6.54 16.71 2.01
CA GLY A 42 -7.50 16.75 0.92
C GLY A 42 -7.61 15.41 0.20
N VAL A 43 -8.76 15.19 -0.43
CA VAL A 43 -9.05 13.98 -1.23
C VAL A 43 -8.03 13.79 -2.36
N GLU A 44 -7.58 14.86 -3.00
CA GLU A 44 -6.61 14.82 -4.10
C GLU A 44 -5.19 14.46 -3.68
N GLU A 45 -4.86 14.60 -2.38
CA GLU A 45 -3.55 14.26 -1.85
C GLU A 45 -3.40 12.75 -1.57
N LEU A 46 -4.52 12.01 -1.58
CA LEU A 46 -4.55 10.59 -1.28
C LEU A 46 -4.13 9.75 -2.50
N VAL A 47 -3.13 8.91 -2.29
CA VAL A 47 -2.66 7.91 -3.27
C VAL A 47 -3.42 6.61 -3.04
N GLU A 48 -3.94 6.01 -4.10
CA GLU A 48 -4.58 4.68 -4.05
C GLU A 48 -3.52 3.58 -4.10
N GLU A 49 -3.53 2.71 -3.09
CA GLU A 49 -2.58 1.61 -2.95
C GLU A 49 -3.31 0.31 -2.60
N VAL A 50 -2.64 -0.81 -2.79
CA VAL A 50 -3.06 -2.12 -2.28
C VAL A 50 -2.26 -2.43 -1.04
N ARG A 51 -2.94 -2.66 0.08
CA ARG A 51 -2.35 -3.27 1.26
C ARG A 51 -2.33 -4.78 1.08
N LEU A 52 -1.13 -5.34 1.08
CA LEU A 52 -0.90 -6.77 1.25
C LEU A 52 -0.81 -6.99 2.77
N PHE A 53 -1.66 -7.85 3.30
CA PHE A 53 -1.56 -8.26 4.71
C PHE A 53 -0.38 -9.24 4.84
N ASP A 54 -0.48 -10.26 5.69
CA ASP A 54 0.51 -11.31 5.82
C ASP A 54 0.49 -12.21 4.56
N CYS A 55 1.04 -11.67 3.47
CA CYS A 55 1.18 -12.33 2.17
C CYS A 55 2.59 -12.92 2.04
N GLU A 56 2.69 -14.14 1.53
CA GLU A 56 3.95 -14.84 1.31
C GLU A 56 3.96 -15.57 -0.04
N VAL A 57 5.17 -15.76 -0.59
CA VAL A 57 5.37 -16.55 -1.82
C VAL A 57 5.41 -18.02 -1.48
N ARG A 58 4.53 -18.81 -2.12
CA ARG A 58 4.48 -20.27 -1.98
C ARG A 58 4.99 -21.02 -3.20
N ASP A 59 4.83 -20.47 -4.40
CA ASP A 59 5.30 -21.06 -5.66
C ASP A 59 6.30 -20.12 -6.35
N TRP A 60 7.59 -20.35 -6.08
CA TRP A 60 8.67 -19.54 -6.62
C TRP A 60 8.85 -19.71 -8.13
N ASP A 61 8.54 -20.89 -8.67
CA ASP A 61 8.66 -21.16 -10.11
C ASP A 61 7.67 -20.31 -10.91
N ARG A 62 6.43 -20.15 -10.40
CA ARG A 62 5.44 -19.25 -11.01
C ARG A 62 5.83 -17.78 -10.92
N ILE A 63 6.46 -17.36 -9.83
CA ILE A 63 6.97 -16.00 -9.70
C ILE A 63 8.14 -15.77 -10.67
N ALA A 64 9.04 -16.74 -10.82
CA ALA A 64 10.17 -16.68 -11.75
C ALA A 64 9.75 -16.69 -13.22
N ALA A 65 8.58 -17.25 -13.54
CA ALA A 65 8.01 -17.23 -14.90
C ALA A 65 7.42 -15.87 -15.31
N LEU A 66 7.28 -14.91 -14.39
CA LEU A 66 6.85 -13.56 -14.70
C LEU A 66 7.94 -12.80 -15.48
N SER A 67 7.55 -11.71 -16.17
CA SER A 67 8.56 -10.79 -16.71
C SER A 67 9.38 -10.19 -15.58
N GLY A 68 10.67 -9.88 -15.82
CA GLY A 68 11.56 -9.37 -14.77
C GLY A 68 11.02 -8.15 -14.01
N LYS A 69 10.34 -7.23 -14.72
CA LYS A 69 9.66 -6.09 -14.09
C LYS A 69 8.50 -6.53 -13.19
N ALA A 70 7.65 -7.45 -13.67
CA ALA A 70 6.51 -7.94 -12.88
C ALA A 70 6.99 -8.73 -11.65
N GLN A 71 8.03 -9.55 -11.81
CA GLN A 71 8.67 -10.27 -10.71
C GLN A 71 9.17 -9.30 -9.64
N GLN A 72 9.95 -8.28 -10.02
CA GLN A 72 10.47 -7.27 -9.09
C GLN A 72 9.34 -6.54 -8.35
N MET A 73 8.30 -6.09 -9.07
CA MET A 73 7.16 -5.39 -8.46
C MET A 73 6.42 -6.28 -7.46
N VAL A 74 6.22 -7.58 -7.76
CA VAL A 74 5.56 -8.51 -6.85
C VAL A 74 6.40 -8.77 -5.60
N LEU A 75 7.71 -8.97 -5.76
CA LEU A 75 8.60 -9.20 -4.61
C LEU A 75 8.67 -7.97 -3.70
N GLN A 76 8.82 -6.77 -4.28
CA GLN A 76 8.76 -5.51 -3.52
C GLN A 76 7.41 -5.32 -2.83
N ALA A 77 6.31 -5.73 -3.47
CA ALA A 77 4.99 -5.65 -2.88
C ALA A 77 4.82 -6.55 -1.66
N VAL A 78 5.32 -7.79 -1.75
CA VAL A 78 5.30 -8.76 -0.65
C VAL A 78 6.20 -8.27 0.50
N GLU A 79 7.41 -7.78 0.19
CA GLU A 79 8.35 -7.29 1.19
C GLU A 79 7.84 -6.04 1.93
N SER A 80 7.28 -5.07 1.21
CA SER A 80 6.80 -3.81 1.80
C SER A 80 5.39 -3.92 2.40
N GLY A 81 4.66 -5.00 2.11
CA GLY A 81 3.23 -5.12 2.43
C GLY A 81 2.34 -4.14 1.64
N ARG A 82 2.87 -3.49 0.60
CA ARG A 82 2.15 -2.48 -0.19
C ARG A 82 2.44 -2.60 -1.67
N ALA A 83 1.45 -2.32 -2.49
CA ALA A 83 1.62 -2.28 -3.94
C ALA A 83 0.85 -1.13 -4.57
N PRO A 84 1.30 -0.65 -5.74
CA PRO A 84 0.50 0.24 -6.55
C PRO A 84 -0.79 -0.46 -7.02
N ARG A 85 -1.87 0.31 -7.18
CA ARG A 85 -3.21 -0.19 -7.53
C ARG A 85 -3.25 -1.02 -8.81
N GLU A 86 -2.38 -0.70 -9.76
CA GLU A 86 -2.25 -1.37 -11.05
C GLU A 86 -1.73 -2.81 -10.91
N LEU A 87 -1.05 -3.12 -9.80
CA LEU A 87 -0.54 -4.47 -9.53
C LEU A 87 -1.62 -5.42 -8.98
N LEU A 88 -2.75 -4.88 -8.50
CA LEU A 88 -3.83 -5.68 -7.89
C LEU A 88 -4.28 -6.87 -8.75
N PRO A 89 -4.55 -6.73 -10.07
CA PRO A 89 -5.00 -7.84 -10.88
C PRO A 89 -3.99 -8.99 -10.94
N LEU A 90 -2.68 -8.66 -10.98
CA LEU A 90 -1.62 -9.66 -10.97
C LEU A 90 -1.53 -10.36 -9.61
N LEU A 91 -1.57 -9.60 -8.50
CA LEU A 91 -1.53 -10.17 -7.15
C LEU A 91 -2.72 -11.09 -6.88
N VAL A 92 -3.92 -10.69 -7.32
CA VAL A 92 -5.13 -11.53 -7.23
C VAL A 92 -4.94 -12.82 -8.02
N LYS A 93 -4.48 -12.73 -9.28
CA LYS A 93 -4.25 -13.91 -10.10
C LYS A 93 -3.21 -14.85 -9.49
N LEU A 94 -2.12 -14.32 -8.93
CA LEU A 94 -1.09 -15.10 -8.25
C LEU A 94 -1.62 -15.78 -6.99
N ARG A 95 -2.49 -15.10 -6.23
CA ARG A 95 -3.18 -15.71 -5.08
C ARG A 95 -4.11 -16.83 -5.52
N ASP A 96 -4.93 -16.60 -6.54
CA ASP A 96 -5.95 -17.54 -6.97
C ASP A 96 -5.34 -18.84 -7.52
N VAL A 97 -4.13 -18.77 -8.09
CA VAL A 97 -3.36 -19.97 -8.52
C VAL A 97 -2.45 -20.54 -7.42
N GLY A 98 -2.50 -20.00 -6.20
CA GLY A 98 -1.73 -20.48 -5.06
C GLY A 98 -0.25 -20.09 -5.04
N ALA A 99 0.18 -19.19 -5.93
CA ALA A 99 1.56 -18.69 -5.93
C ALA A 99 1.83 -17.71 -4.79
N LEU A 100 0.81 -16.96 -4.39
CA LEU A 100 0.80 -16.14 -3.18
C LEU A 100 -0.25 -16.69 -2.22
N VAL A 101 0.06 -16.69 -0.93
CA VAL A 101 -0.92 -16.95 0.13
C VAL A 101 -0.96 -15.72 1.02
N CYS A 102 -2.16 -15.21 1.30
CA CYS A 102 -2.37 -14.05 2.17
C CYS A 102 -3.37 -14.42 3.25
N THR A 103 -3.03 -14.19 4.52
CA THR A 103 -3.96 -14.35 5.65
C THR A 103 -4.61 -13.04 6.06
#